data_AF-A0A1F6BFI7-F1
#
_entry.id   AF-A0A1F6BFI7-F1
#
_cell.length_a   1.000
_cell.length_b   1.000
_cell.length_c   1.000
_cell.angle_alpha   90.00
_cell.angle_beta   90.00
_cell.angle_gamma   90.00
#
_symmetry.space_group_name_H-M   'P 1'
#
loop_
_entity.id
_entity.type
_entity.pdbx_description
1 polymer ?
#
loop_
_entity_poly.entity_id
_entity_poly.type
_entity_poly.pdbx_seq_one_letter_code
_entity_poly.pdbx_strand_id
1 'polypeptide(L)'
;MRIWVRAREENRHIAYDIIDGYHRSSVLRKLKFGLAKAIVSYGMSDEELYDQRVIAANSVASIQFARVVRAMQRSFVESKWHRNYHLKLSSVLGMAMNEKKLKEPGKNMKLTTGEAQEAIEWALYKVALWQGELGSIYQEIRAAESSFEEILVQVRSTGGGKPGSGVLSPAKFIAMTEELPNNIHLQRKMVAIIREHNPDATTTRQIAQALRLNSKIPSNVKMLEQNPIAVAEELIGDRLDEQPAQNHPQKKGFMRGGEATSRAKADSRENPSVLAQKGAVVFERTQTAGLEWLDYVPSISKEEKQVMKSLFVEGQTPEDVCASLRITGNKLEQLIFSAQRKFALARLDSQLMKRLRMMGGKR
;
A
#
# COMPACT_ATOMS: atom_id res chain seq x y z
N MET A 1 0.19 20.53 18.52
CA MET A 1 0.21 19.60 17.36
C MET A 1 1.66 19.29 16.99
N ARG A 2 2.04 18.01 16.89
CA ARG A 2 3.35 17.60 16.37
C ARG A 2 3.20 17.13 14.92
N ILE A 3 4.10 17.53 14.02
CA ILE A 3 4.24 16.96 12.67
C ILE A 3 5.52 16.12 12.61
N TRP A 4 5.66 15.22 11.64
CA TRP A 4 6.89 14.47 11.43
C TRP A 4 7.52 14.88 10.11
N VAL A 5 8.81 15.24 10.16
CA VAL A 5 9.55 15.74 9.01
C VAL A 5 10.92 15.06 8.90
N ARG A 6 11.43 14.97 7.68
CA ARG A 6 12.84 14.70 7.40
C ARG A 6 13.58 16.02 7.22
N ALA A 7 14.73 16.19 7.86
CA ALA A 7 15.66 17.26 7.55
C ALA A 7 16.59 16.85 6.40
N ARG A 8 16.80 17.75 5.43
CA ARG A 8 17.83 17.63 4.40
C ARG A 8 18.50 18.98 4.17
N GLU A 9 19.75 18.93 3.70
CA GLU A 9 20.44 20.14 3.26
C GLU A 9 19.99 20.50 1.83
N GLU A 10 19.68 21.77 1.61
CA GLU A 10 19.30 22.35 0.33
C GLU A 10 19.89 23.75 0.23
N ASN A 11 20.82 23.98 -0.71
CA ASN A 11 21.43 25.29 -0.95
C ASN A 11 21.96 26.00 0.32
N ARG A 12 22.68 25.27 1.18
CA ARG A 12 23.21 25.75 2.49
C ARG A 12 22.13 26.11 3.53
N HIS A 13 20.90 25.67 3.32
CA HIS A 13 19.81 25.76 4.29
C HIS A 13 19.29 24.36 4.65
N ILE A 14 18.65 24.25 5.82
CA ILE A 14 17.96 23.01 6.21
C ILE A 14 16.52 23.11 5.69
N ALA A 15 16.17 22.25 4.74
CA ALA A 15 14.81 22.03 4.29
C ALA A 15 14.17 20.87 5.06
N TYR A 16 12.85 20.97 5.28
CA TYR A 16 12.08 19.96 5.99
C TYR A 16 10.99 19.35 5.10
N ASP A 17 11.15 18.07 4.77
CA ASP A 17 10.17 17.32 4.02
C ASP A 17 9.15 16.67 4.96
N ILE A 18 7.86 16.95 4.76
CA ILE A 18 6.81 16.38 5.60
C ILE A 18 6.69 14.88 5.32
N ILE A 19 6.78 14.07 6.38
CA ILE A 19 6.51 12.63 6.36
C ILE A 19 5.04 12.40 6.74
N ASP A 20 4.65 12.91 7.92
CA ASP A 20 3.29 12.85 8.44
C ASP A 20 2.83 14.24 8.93
N GLY A 21 1.55 14.53 8.72
CA GLY A 21 0.89 15.74 9.18
C GLY A 21 0.55 16.72 8.07
N TYR A 22 0.37 16.27 6.83
CA TYR A 22 -0.04 17.12 5.69
C TYR A 22 -1.27 17.99 5.95
N HIS A 23 -2.29 17.46 6.65
CA HIS A 23 -3.47 18.24 7.01
C HIS A 23 -3.15 19.30 8.06
N ARG A 24 -2.34 18.92 9.06
CA ARG A 24 -1.90 19.81 10.14
C ARG A 24 -1.05 20.94 9.57
N SER A 25 -0.09 20.64 8.70
CA SER A 25 0.76 21.65 8.06
C SER A 25 -0.05 22.57 7.14
N SER A 26 -1.04 22.05 6.39
CA SER A 26 -1.93 22.86 5.56
C SER A 26 -2.78 23.81 6.41
N VAL A 27 -3.35 23.34 7.52
CA VAL A 27 -4.12 24.16 8.46
C VAL A 27 -3.24 25.24 9.09
N LEU A 28 -2.05 24.88 9.59
CA LEU A 28 -1.11 25.84 10.17
C LEU A 28 -0.72 26.95 9.18
N ARG A 29 -0.51 26.59 7.91
CA ARG A 29 -0.24 27.56 6.84
C ARG A 29 -1.41 28.50 6.61
N LYS A 30 -2.65 27.98 6.57
CA LYS A 30 -3.88 28.79 6.42
C LYS A 30 -4.08 29.74 7.60
N LEU A 31 -3.79 29.27 8.81
CA LEU A 31 -3.87 30.05 10.04
C LEU A 31 -2.67 31.00 10.23
N LYS A 32 -1.74 31.06 9.27
CA LYS A 32 -0.52 31.89 9.30
C LYS A 32 0.34 31.69 10.56
N PHE A 33 0.30 30.50 11.16
CA PHE A 33 1.23 30.16 12.23
C PHE A 33 2.64 30.04 11.67
N GLY A 34 3.57 30.86 12.16
CA GLY A 34 4.96 30.87 11.70
C GLY A 34 5.81 29.69 12.19
N LEU A 35 5.36 28.98 13.23
CA LEU A 35 6.12 27.89 13.85
C LEU A 35 5.22 26.68 14.15
N ALA A 36 5.78 25.48 13.97
CA ALA A 36 5.13 24.22 14.28
C ALA A 36 6.09 23.31 15.07
N LYS A 37 5.59 22.61 16.08
CA LYS A 37 6.38 21.56 16.75
C LYS A 37 6.52 20.36 15.80
N ALA A 38 7.74 19.90 15.58
CA ALA A 38 8.02 18.78 14.70
C ALA A 38 8.91 17.73 15.36
N ILE A 39 8.71 16.46 15.01
CA ILE A 39 9.69 15.40 15.17
C ILE A 39 10.54 15.43 13.91
N VAL A 40 11.86 15.47 14.07
CA VAL A 40 12.81 15.58 12.96
C VAL A 40 13.60 14.29 12.83
N SER A 41 13.59 13.70 11.64
CA SER A 41 14.45 12.58 11.27
C SER A 41 15.62 13.08 10.42
N TYR A 42 16.82 12.58 10.70
CA TYR A 42 18.06 12.90 9.99
C TYR A 42 18.57 11.66 9.26
N GLY A 43 19.36 11.87 8.19
CA GLY A 43 20.02 10.77 7.46
C GLY A 43 19.10 9.84 6.69
N MET A 44 17.84 10.23 6.45
CA MET A 44 16.86 9.44 5.72
C MET A 44 16.98 9.70 4.21
N SER A 45 17.12 8.63 3.42
CA SER A 45 17.13 8.71 1.96
C SER A 45 15.78 9.16 1.38
N ASP A 46 15.74 9.54 0.10
CA ASP A 46 14.47 9.84 -0.60
C ASP A 46 13.55 8.61 -0.67
N GLU A 47 14.13 7.43 -0.91
CA GLU A 47 13.40 6.16 -0.93
C GLU A 47 12.70 5.92 0.42
N GLU A 48 13.43 6.06 1.53
CA GLU A 48 12.90 5.88 2.88
C GLU A 48 11.86 6.94 3.25
N LEU A 49 12.05 8.19 2.82
CA LEU A 49 11.04 9.25 3.00
C LEU A 49 9.69 8.82 2.41
N TYR A 50 9.71 8.27 1.20
CA TYR A 50 8.48 7.81 0.55
C TYR A 50 7.91 6.55 1.19
N ASP A 51 8.75 5.61 1.67
CA ASP A 51 8.28 4.48 2.46
C ASP A 51 7.56 4.92 3.74
N GLN A 52 8.13 5.88 4.47
CA GLN A 52 7.49 6.40 5.68
C GLN A 52 6.18 7.14 5.36
N ARG A 53 6.07 7.77 4.18
CA ARG A 53 4.82 8.39 3.72
C ARG A 53 3.74 7.36 3.41
N VAL A 54 4.11 6.18 2.88
CA VAL A 54 3.16 5.05 2.71
C VAL A 54 2.60 4.63 4.07
N ILE A 55 3.50 4.36 5.02
CA ILE A 55 3.13 3.92 6.38
C ILE A 55 2.28 4.98 7.08
N ALA A 56 2.67 6.26 6.98
CA ALA A 56 1.91 7.36 7.58
C ALA A 56 0.53 7.54 6.94
N ALA A 57 0.41 7.38 5.61
CA ALA A 57 -0.87 7.55 4.90
C ALA A 57 -1.90 6.47 5.25
N ASN A 58 -1.45 5.26 5.60
CA ASN A 58 -2.32 4.18 6.06
C ASN A 58 -3.10 4.54 7.35
N SER A 59 -2.66 5.55 8.11
CA SER A 59 -3.34 6.00 9.34
C SER A 59 -4.60 6.86 9.13
N VAL A 60 -4.92 7.31 7.91
CA VAL A 60 -6.05 8.24 7.65
C VAL A 60 -6.99 7.75 6.55
N ALA A 61 -8.11 7.12 6.91
CA ALA A 61 -9.07 6.43 6.03
C ALA A 61 -9.57 7.22 4.79
N SER A 62 -9.69 8.54 4.87
CA SER A 62 -10.38 9.35 3.85
C SER A 62 -9.52 9.76 2.64
N ILE A 63 -8.20 9.55 2.66
CA ILE A 63 -7.26 10.12 1.64
C ILE A 63 -6.19 9.11 1.17
N GLN A 64 -6.46 7.82 1.34
CA GLN A 64 -5.40 6.79 1.29
C GLN A 64 -4.93 6.50 -0.14
N PHE A 65 -5.85 6.16 -1.06
CA PHE A 65 -5.47 5.48 -2.30
C PHE A 65 -4.41 6.21 -3.15
N ALA A 66 -4.73 7.40 -3.68
CA ALA A 66 -3.82 8.12 -4.56
C ALA A 66 -2.50 8.52 -3.87
N ARG A 67 -2.54 8.84 -2.57
CA ARG A 67 -1.33 9.23 -1.83
C ARG A 67 -0.41 8.03 -1.59
N VAL A 68 -0.99 6.90 -1.19
CA VAL A 68 -0.27 5.65 -0.95
C VAL A 68 0.39 5.19 -2.25
N VAL A 69 -0.38 5.07 -3.34
CA VAL A 69 0.11 4.67 -4.66
C VAL A 69 1.25 5.59 -5.13
N ARG A 70 1.09 6.91 -5.05
CA ARG A 70 2.15 7.86 -5.44
C ARG A 70 3.39 7.72 -4.57
N ALA A 71 3.24 7.49 -3.27
CA ALA A 71 4.40 7.31 -2.39
C ALA A 71 5.14 6.01 -2.72
N MET A 72 4.43 4.90 -2.99
CA MET A 72 5.04 3.65 -3.45
C MET A 72 5.79 3.85 -4.78
N GLN A 73 5.16 4.50 -5.76
CA GLN A 73 5.78 4.79 -7.06
C GLN A 73 7.03 5.67 -6.90
N ARG A 74 6.97 6.71 -6.07
CA ARG A 74 8.12 7.58 -5.82
C ARG A 74 9.25 6.85 -5.08
N SER A 75 8.95 6.00 -4.10
CA SER A 75 9.95 5.12 -3.47
C SER A 75 10.64 4.25 -4.51
N PHE A 76 9.88 3.65 -5.44
CA PHE A 76 10.43 2.84 -6.51
C PHE A 76 11.30 3.63 -7.50
N VAL A 77 10.95 4.88 -7.82
CA VAL A 77 11.75 5.75 -8.69
C VAL A 77 13.16 5.98 -8.13
N GLU A 78 13.32 5.96 -6.80
CA GLU A 78 14.62 6.09 -6.16
C GLU A 78 15.44 4.77 -6.17
N SER A 79 14.80 3.64 -6.44
CA SER A 79 15.45 2.32 -6.43
C SER A 79 16.34 2.09 -7.67
N LYS A 80 17.32 1.18 -7.54
CA LYS A 80 18.18 0.75 -8.66
C LYS A 80 17.39 0.14 -9.82
N TRP A 81 16.23 -0.47 -9.55
CA TRP A 81 15.39 -1.11 -10.57
C TRP A 81 14.79 -0.11 -11.54
N HIS A 82 14.42 1.08 -11.04
CA HIS A 82 13.97 2.15 -11.90
C HIS A 82 15.15 2.91 -12.54
N ARG A 83 16.14 3.31 -11.73
CA ARG A 83 17.24 4.16 -12.18
C ARG A 83 18.17 3.49 -13.20
N ASN A 84 18.50 2.22 -12.98
CA ASN A 84 19.49 1.52 -13.79
C ASN A 84 18.83 0.63 -14.87
N TYR A 85 17.67 0.05 -14.57
CA TYR A 85 16.99 -0.90 -15.46
C TYR A 85 15.72 -0.35 -16.12
N HIS A 86 15.29 0.86 -15.76
CA HIS A 86 14.09 1.51 -16.29
C HIS A 86 12.82 0.65 -16.21
N LEU A 87 12.75 -0.22 -15.20
CA LEU A 87 11.59 -1.06 -14.96
C LEU A 87 10.44 -0.22 -14.40
N LYS A 88 9.23 -0.77 -14.51
CA LYS A 88 8.04 -0.27 -13.81
C LYS A 88 7.85 -1.02 -12.50
N LEU A 89 7.18 -0.40 -11.53
CA LEU A 89 6.94 -1.03 -10.23
C LEU A 89 6.03 -2.25 -10.40
N SER A 90 5.01 -2.17 -11.27
CA SER A 90 4.16 -3.32 -11.59
C SER A 90 4.95 -4.50 -12.16
N SER A 91 6.02 -4.27 -12.92
CA SER A 91 6.85 -5.33 -13.48
C SER A 91 7.60 -6.10 -12.39
N VAL A 92 8.19 -5.39 -11.43
CA VAL A 92 8.92 -6.00 -10.32
C VAL A 92 7.98 -6.74 -9.37
N LEU A 93 6.85 -6.13 -9.01
CA LEU A 93 5.80 -6.79 -8.23
C LEU A 93 5.21 -8.01 -8.96
N GLY A 94 5.05 -7.93 -10.28
CA GLY A 94 4.57 -9.01 -11.12
C GLY A 94 5.54 -10.21 -11.17
N MET A 95 6.85 -9.96 -11.10
CA MET A 95 7.83 -11.04 -10.93
C MET A 95 7.66 -11.73 -9.58
N ALA A 96 7.55 -10.97 -8.49
CA ALA A 96 7.35 -11.54 -7.15
C ALA A 96 6.05 -12.36 -7.05
N MET A 97 4.96 -11.88 -7.67
CA MET A 97 3.68 -12.60 -7.74
C MET A 97 3.77 -13.96 -8.45
N ASN A 98 4.72 -14.11 -9.38
CA ASN A 98 4.84 -15.29 -10.23
C ASN A 98 6.13 -16.08 -9.98
N GLU A 99 6.84 -15.82 -8.88
CA GLU A 99 8.13 -16.44 -8.53
C GLU A 99 8.12 -17.95 -8.75
N LYS A 100 7.12 -18.66 -8.21
CA LYS A 100 7.01 -20.12 -8.30
C LYS A 100 6.66 -20.66 -9.69
N LYS A 101 6.20 -19.81 -10.62
CA LYS A 101 5.74 -20.20 -11.96
C LYS A 101 6.75 -19.89 -13.05
N LEU A 102 7.71 -19.00 -12.78
CA LEU A 102 8.69 -18.56 -13.76
C LEU A 102 9.91 -19.47 -13.71
N LYS A 103 10.18 -20.18 -14.81
CA LYS A 103 11.42 -20.95 -14.98
C LYS A 103 12.66 -20.04 -15.09
N GLU A 104 12.49 -18.87 -15.69
CA GLU A 104 13.52 -17.85 -15.89
C GLU A 104 12.93 -16.46 -15.57
N PRO A 105 12.88 -16.06 -14.28
CA PRO A 105 12.40 -14.74 -13.89
C PRO A 105 13.27 -13.65 -14.51
N GLY A 106 12.65 -12.56 -14.98
CA GLY A 106 13.36 -11.39 -15.52
C GLY A 106 13.87 -11.49 -16.97
N LYS A 107 13.74 -12.64 -17.66
CA LYS A 107 14.20 -12.81 -19.05
C LYS A 107 13.66 -11.74 -20.00
N ASN A 108 12.35 -11.50 -19.96
CA ASN A 108 11.67 -10.50 -20.80
C ASN A 108 12.02 -9.05 -20.40
N MET A 109 12.70 -8.87 -19.27
CA MET A 109 13.13 -7.57 -18.72
C MET A 109 14.65 -7.37 -18.85
N LYS A 110 15.34 -8.24 -19.58
CA LYS A 110 16.81 -8.22 -19.77
C LYS A 110 17.59 -8.28 -18.45
N LEU A 111 17.02 -8.94 -17.44
CA LEU A 111 17.70 -9.22 -16.18
C LEU A 111 18.32 -10.61 -16.25
N THR A 112 19.47 -10.76 -15.60
CA THR A 112 19.99 -12.07 -15.22
C THR A 112 19.09 -12.70 -14.15
N THR A 113 19.18 -14.01 -13.97
CA THR A 113 18.43 -14.72 -12.91
C THR A 113 18.74 -14.18 -11.52
N GLY A 114 20.00 -13.80 -11.26
CA GLY A 114 20.41 -13.20 -9.99
C GLY A 114 19.78 -11.83 -9.76
N GLU A 115 19.83 -10.94 -10.75
CA GLU A 115 19.20 -9.62 -10.68
C GLU A 115 17.67 -9.72 -10.55
N ALA A 116 17.05 -10.67 -11.24
CA ALA A 116 15.62 -10.92 -11.12
C ALA A 116 15.24 -11.37 -9.70
N GLN A 117 16.04 -12.25 -9.09
CA GLN A 117 15.81 -12.69 -7.71
C GLN A 117 15.98 -11.54 -6.72
N GLU A 118 17.02 -10.72 -6.87
CA GLU A 118 17.21 -9.51 -6.06
C GLU A 118 16.03 -8.53 -6.20
N ALA A 119 15.45 -8.41 -7.40
CA ALA A 119 14.28 -7.57 -7.64
C ALA A 119 13.04 -8.11 -6.93
N ILE A 120 12.86 -9.43 -6.94
CA ILE A 120 11.79 -10.13 -6.22
C ILE A 120 11.94 -9.91 -4.71
N GLU A 121 13.13 -10.12 -4.16
CA GLU A 121 13.42 -9.90 -2.73
C GLU A 121 13.17 -8.45 -2.32
N TRP A 122 13.60 -7.48 -3.13
CA TRP A 122 13.31 -6.07 -2.91
C TRP A 122 11.78 -5.80 -2.88
N ALA A 123 11.02 -6.36 -3.81
CA ALA A 123 9.57 -6.20 -3.84
C ALA A 123 8.89 -6.79 -2.60
N LEU A 124 9.29 -8.00 -2.19
CA LEU A 124 8.75 -8.66 -1.00
C LEU A 124 9.08 -7.86 0.27
N TYR A 125 10.31 -7.36 0.39
CA TYR A 125 10.71 -6.48 1.48
C TYR A 125 9.85 -5.22 1.54
N LYS A 126 9.64 -4.54 0.40
CA LYS A 126 8.85 -3.32 0.33
C LYS A 126 7.38 -3.54 0.65
N VAL A 127 6.79 -4.62 0.13
CA VAL A 127 5.40 -5.00 0.43
C VAL A 127 5.21 -5.23 1.92
N ALA A 128 6.14 -5.95 2.57
CA ALA A 128 6.11 -6.15 4.01
C ALA A 128 6.28 -4.83 4.78
N LEU A 129 7.21 -3.98 4.36
CA LEU A 129 7.44 -2.65 4.95
C LEU A 129 6.21 -1.73 4.83
N TRP A 130 5.53 -1.77 3.69
CA TRP A 130 4.32 -0.98 3.41
C TRP A 130 3.05 -1.58 4.04
N GLN A 131 3.17 -2.73 4.72
CA GLN A 131 2.10 -3.40 5.45
C GLN A 131 0.89 -3.74 4.57
N GLY A 132 1.12 -4.13 3.31
CA GLY A 132 0.06 -4.56 2.41
C GLY A 132 0.25 -5.99 1.91
N GLU A 133 -0.78 -6.51 1.27
CA GLU A 133 -0.71 -7.80 0.58
C GLU A 133 -0.12 -7.61 -0.82
N LEU A 134 0.82 -8.48 -1.22
CA LEU A 134 1.49 -8.41 -2.52
C LEU A 134 0.50 -8.34 -3.69
N GLY A 135 -0.53 -9.19 -3.67
CA GLY A 135 -1.54 -9.24 -4.73
C GLY A 135 -2.35 -7.94 -4.82
N SER A 136 -2.73 -7.38 -3.68
CA SER A 136 -3.47 -6.12 -3.60
C SER A 136 -2.62 -4.96 -4.10
N ILE A 137 -1.40 -4.78 -3.59
CA ILE A 137 -0.48 -3.70 -4.03
C ILE A 137 -0.18 -3.84 -5.52
N TYR A 138 0.10 -5.05 -6.00
CA TYR A 138 0.35 -5.28 -7.43
C TYR A 138 -0.80 -4.79 -8.31
N GLN A 139 -2.05 -5.10 -7.94
CA GLN A 139 -3.21 -4.67 -8.73
C GLN A 139 -3.43 -3.16 -8.67
N GLU A 140 -3.26 -2.54 -7.50
CA GLU A 140 -3.37 -1.09 -7.35
C GLU A 140 -2.33 -0.34 -8.18
N ILE A 141 -1.06 -0.77 -8.12
CA ILE A 141 0.03 -0.18 -8.89
C ILE A 141 -0.19 -0.39 -10.39
N ARG A 142 -0.55 -1.61 -10.81
CA ARG A 142 -0.80 -1.92 -12.23
C ARG A 142 -1.94 -1.09 -12.80
N ALA A 143 -3.03 -0.95 -12.04
CA ALA A 143 -4.17 -0.09 -12.39
C ALA A 143 -3.73 1.37 -12.50
N ALA A 144 -2.99 1.88 -11.52
CA ALA A 144 -2.48 3.25 -11.51
C ALA A 144 -1.56 3.54 -12.70
N GLU A 145 -0.59 2.67 -12.99
CA GLU A 145 0.33 2.79 -14.13
C GLU A 145 -0.36 2.63 -15.50
N SER A 146 -1.57 2.07 -15.53
CA SER A 146 -2.41 1.92 -16.75
C SER A 146 -3.49 3.00 -16.85
N SER A 147 -3.47 3.98 -15.95
CA SER A 147 -4.42 5.09 -15.87
C SER A 147 -3.70 6.43 -16.02
N PHE A 148 -4.45 7.53 -15.92
CA PHE A 148 -3.90 8.87 -15.88
C PHE A 148 -4.22 9.58 -14.56
N GLU A 149 -3.36 10.53 -14.21
CA GLU A 149 -3.31 11.17 -12.89
C GLU A 149 -4.64 11.77 -12.44
N GLU A 150 -5.40 12.35 -13.37
CA GLU A 150 -6.67 13.01 -13.07
C GLU A 150 -7.72 12.04 -12.51
N ILE A 151 -7.74 10.77 -12.94
CA ILE A 151 -8.67 9.77 -12.38
C ILE A 151 -8.15 9.27 -11.03
N LEU A 152 -6.85 9.01 -10.93
CA LEU A 152 -6.25 8.46 -9.70
C LEU A 152 -6.58 9.32 -8.48
N VAL A 153 -6.52 10.66 -8.62
CA VAL A 153 -6.86 11.60 -7.54
C VAL A 153 -8.33 11.61 -7.14
N GLN A 154 -9.22 11.05 -7.95
CA GLN A 154 -10.66 10.96 -7.68
C GLN A 154 -11.02 9.70 -6.89
N VAL A 155 -10.15 8.70 -6.85
CA VAL A 155 -10.39 7.44 -6.15
C VAL A 155 -10.46 7.66 -4.63
N ARG A 156 -11.49 7.11 -3.97
CA ARG A 156 -11.71 7.22 -2.52
C ARG A 156 -12.07 5.87 -1.92
N SER A 157 -11.35 5.48 -0.87
CA SER A 157 -11.52 4.16 -0.21
C SER A 157 -12.79 4.04 0.65
N THR A 158 -13.41 5.16 1.07
CA THR A 158 -14.66 5.15 1.85
C THR A 158 -15.43 6.47 1.74
N GLY A 159 -16.75 6.36 1.82
CA GLY A 159 -17.72 7.45 1.79
C GLY A 159 -17.63 8.36 3.01
N GLY A 160 -16.70 9.32 2.99
CA GLY A 160 -16.59 10.34 4.02
C GLY A 160 -17.74 11.34 3.96
N GLY A 161 -18.94 10.95 4.45
CA GLY A 161 -20.08 11.78 4.87
C GLY A 161 -20.64 12.82 3.88
N LYS A 162 -19.99 13.00 2.72
CA LYS A 162 -20.35 13.96 1.69
C LYS A 162 -21.08 13.24 0.57
N PRO A 163 -22.10 13.85 -0.03
CA PRO A 163 -22.73 13.34 -1.25
C PRO A 163 -21.66 13.04 -2.31
N GLY A 164 -21.69 11.84 -2.89
CA GLY A 164 -20.72 11.38 -3.89
C GLY A 164 -19.41 10.80 -3.35
N SER A 165 -19.22 10.72 -2.04
CA SER A 165 -18.04 10.06 -1.46
C SER A 165 -18.13 8.53 -1.66
N GLY A 166 -17.07 7.92 -2.20
CA GLY A 166 -17.02 6.47 -2.50
C GLY A 166 -17.61 6.07 -3.86
N VAL A 167 -18.06 7.02 -4.68
CA VAL A 167 -18.59 6.75 -6.04
C VAL A 167 -17.56 6.03 -6.93
N LEU A 168 -16.30 6.50 -6.91
CA LEU A 168 -15.17 5.81 -7.53
C LEU A 168 -14.28 5.20 -6.44
N SER A 169 -14.59 3.96 -6.07
CA SER A 169 -13.77 3.18 -5.11
C SER A 169 -12.56 2.53 -5.80
N PRO A 170 -11.53 2.11 -5.04
CA PRO A 170 -10.39 1.37 -5.59
C PRO A 170 -10.81 0.14 -6.40
N ALA A 171 -11.80 -0.62 -5.92
CA ALA A 171 -12.30 -1.80 -6.62
C ALA A 171 -12.89 -1.46 -8.00
N LYS A 172 -13.72 -0.41 -8.10
CA LYS A 172 -14.27 0.06 -9.38
C LYS A 172 -13.19 0.61 -10.30
N PHE A 173 -12.22 1.35 -9.74
CA PHE A 173 -11.08 1.87 -10.47
C PHE A 173 -10.23 0.76 -11.10
N ILE A 174 -9.91 -0.29 -10.33
CA ILE A 174 -9.19 -1.47 -10.83
C ILE A 174 -10.01 -2.19 -11.90
N ALA A 175 -11.29 -2.47 -11.64
CA ALA A 175 -12.18 -3.14 -12.59
C ALA A 175 -12.25 -2.42 -13.95
N MET A 176 -12.34 -1.09 -13.94
CA MET A 176 -12.34 -0.27 -15.15
C MET A 176 -10.97 -0.27 -15.86
N THR A 177 -9.89 -0.05 -15.12
CA THR A 177 -8.55 0.13 -15.71
C THR A 177 -7.95 -1.18 -16.25
N GLU A 178 -8.32 -2.33 -15.68
CA GLU A 178 -7.94 -3.64 -16.21
C GLU A 178 -8.53 -3.89 -17.61
N GLU A 179 -9.78 -3.47 -17.86
CA GLU A 179 -10.44 -3.64 -19.15
C GLU A 179 -10.10 -2.53 -20.14
N LEU A 180 -9.75 -1.33 -19.67
CA LEU A 180 -9.46 -0.16 -20.50
C LEU A 180 -8.03 0.38 -20.29
N PRO A 181 -6.98 -0.46 -20.35
CA PRO A 181 -5.62 -0.01 -20.02
C PRO A 181 -5.14 1.05 -21.02
N ASN A 182 -4.63 2.16 -20.51
CA ASN A 182 -4.08 3.28 -21.30
C ASN A 182 -5.06 3.94 -22.29
N ASN A 183 -6.36 3.61 -22.26
CA ASN A 183 -7.37 4.26 -23.09
C ASN A 183 -8.04 5.40 -22.31
N ILE A 184 -7.37 6.55 -22.26
CA ILE A 184 -7.80 7.74 -21.51
C ILE A 184 -9.23 8.15 -21.87
N HIS A 185 -9.58 8.09 -23.16
CA HIS A 185 -10.90 8.50 -23.63
C HIS A 185 -12.02 7.61 -23.08
N LEU A 186 -11.87 6.29 -23.19
CA LEU A 186 -12.86 5.35 -22.67
C LEU A 186 -12.87 5.32 -21.14
N GLN A 187 -11.72 5.49 -20.48
CA GLN A 187 -11.66 5.63 -19.02
C GLN A 187 -12.43 6.86 -18.54
N ARG A 188 -12.35 8.02 -19.24
CA ARG A 188 -13.16 9.21 -18.91
C ARG A 188 -14.66 8.94 -19.03
N LYS A 189 -15.08 8.27 -20.10
CA LYS A 189 -16.49 7.85 -20.30
C LYS A 189 -16.94 6.92 -19.17
N MET A 190 -16.12 5.93 -18.82
CA MET A 190 -16.45 5.00 -17.76
C MET A 190 -16.53 5.67 -16.38
N VAL A 191 -15.68 6.67 -16.10
CA VAL A 191 -15.83 7.48 -14.88
C VAL A 191 -17.15 8.27 -14.86
N ALA A 192 -17.60 8.80 -16.00
CA ALA A 192 -18.91 9.45 -16.09
C ALA A 192 -20.05 8.46 -15.81
N ILE A 193 -20.01 7.28 -16.43
CA ILE A 193 -20.96 6.19 -16.18
C ILE A 193 -20.98 5.78 -14.70
N ILE A 194 -19.80 5.63 -14.07
CA ILE A 194 -19.71 5.27 -12.65
C ILE A 194 -20.36 6.33 -11.77
N ARG A 195 -20.23 7.62 -12.12
CA ARG A 195 -20.80 8.71 -11.33
C ARG A 195 -22.31 8.79 -11.44
N GLU A 196 -22.85 8.54 -12.62
CA GLU A 196 -24.27 8.64 -12.90
C GLU A 196 -25.04 7.41 -12.42
N HIS A 197 -24.53 6.22 -12.73
CA HIS A 197 -25.25 4.95 -12.52
C HIS A 197 -24.76 4.17 -11.28
N ASN A 198 -23.61 4.56 -10.72
CA ASN A 198 -23.00 3.96 -9.53
C ASN A 198 -22.99 2.41 -9.50
N PRO A 199 -22.62 1.71 -10.60
CA PRO A 199 -22.56 0.25 -10.64
C PRO A 199 -21.56 -0.28 -9.62
N ASP A 200 -21.74 -1.53 -9.19
CA ASP A 200 -20.74 -2.23 -8.38
C ASP A 200 -19.47 -2.55 -9.19
N ALA A 201 -18.45 -3.12 -8.55
CA ALA A 201 -17.18 -3.41 -9.22
C ALA A 201 -17.29 -4.50 -10.32
N THR A 202 -18.21 -5.45 -10.18
CA THR A 202 -18.43 -6.52 -11.15
C THR A 202 -19.10 -5.97 -12.39
N THR A 203 -20.19 -5.24 -12.21
CA THR A 203 -20.90 -4.55 -13.30
C THR A 203 -20.01 -3.50 -13.95
N THR A 204 -19.17 -2.79 -13.18
CA THR A 204 -18.14 -1.88 -13.72
C THR A 204 -17.22 -2.60 -14.70
N ARG A 205 -16.75 -3.81 -14.37
CA ARG A 205 -15.91 -4.61 -15.26
C ARG A 205 -16.66 -4.98 -16.55
N GLN A 206 -17.90 -5.44 -16.43
CA GLN A 206 -18.74 -5.81 -17.59
C GLN A 206 -18.95 -4.61 -18.53
N ILE A 207 -19.36 -3.46 -18.00
CA ILE A 207 -19.56 -2.24 -18.81
C ILE A 207 -18.24 -1.82 -19.47
N ALA A 208 -17.12 -1.85 -18.74
CA ALA A 208 -15.82 -1.50 -19.30
C ALA A 208 -15.38 -2.46 -20.41
N GLN A 209 -15.67 -3.75 -20.27
CA GLN A 209 -15.47 -4.76 -21.31
C GLN A 209 -16.36 -4.49 -22.54
N ALA A 210 -17.64 -4.20 -22.34
CA ALA A 210 -18.57 -3.85 -23.43
C ALA A 210 -18.09 -2.59 -24.18
N LEU A 211 -17.65 -1.56 -23.46
CA LEU A 211 -17.07 -0.34 -24.04
C LEU A 211 -15.81 -0.64 -24.85
N ARG A 212 -14.91 -1.51 -24.36
CA ARG A 212 -13.72 -1.93 -25.11
C ARG A 212 -14.11 -2.58 -26.44
N LEU A 213 -15.01 -3.56 -26.37
CA LEU A 213 -15.46 -4.37 -27.51
C LEU A 213 -16.22 -3.56 -28.58
N ASN A 214 -16.86 -2.48 -28.16
CA ASN A 214 -17.71 -1.63 -29.00
C ASN A 214 -17.13 -0.23 -29.25
N SER A 215 -15.87 0.00 -28.88
CA SER A 215 -15.19 1.30 -28.95
C SER A 215 -15.20 1.96 -30.33
N LYS A 216 -15.36 1.18 -31.40
CA LYS A 216 -15.42 1.64 -32.79
C LYS A 216 -16.84 1.93 -33.31
N ILE A 217 -17.88 1.63 -32.53
CA ILE A 217 -19.28 1.75 -32.94
C ILE A 217 -19.92 2.87 -32.09
N PRO A 218 -20.01 4.11 -32.60
CA PRO A 218 -20.47 5.26 -31.81
C PRO A 218 -21.88 5.10 -31.24
N SER A 219 -22.78 4.40 -31.96
CA SER A 219 -24.14 4.11 -31.48
C SER A 219 -24.11 3.26 -30.21
N ASN A 220 -23.33 2.19 -30.19
CA ASN A 220 -23.21 1.28 -29.06
C ASN A 220 -22.56 1.97 -27.86
N VAL A 221 -21.55 2.81 -28.08
CA VAL A 221 -20.94 3.63 -27.02
C VAL A 221 -21.96 4.59 -26.42
N LYS A 222 -22.77 5.26 -27.24
CA LYS A 222 -23.82 6.17 -26.76
C LYS A 222 -24.92 5.44 -25.99
N MET A 223 -25.32 4.25 -26.44
CA MET A 223 -26.27 3.39 -25.73
C MET A 223 -25.73 2.96 -24.36
N LEU A 224 -24.44 2.58 -24.29
CA LEU A 224 -23.76 2.25 -23.02
C LEU A 224 -23.67 3.46 -22.07
N GLU A 225 -23.60 4.70 -22.57
CA GLU A 225 -23.64 5.89 -21.71
C GLU A 225 -25.04 6.12 -21.10
N GLN A 226 -26.10 5.81 -21.84
CA GLN A 226 -27.48 6.07 -21.44
C GLN A 226 -28.07 4.96 -20.55
N ASN A 227 -27.82 3.70 -20.90
CA ASN A 227 -28.31 2.53 -20.15
C ASN A 227 -27.22 1.46 -20.03
N PRO A 228 -26.18 1.71 -19.23
CA PRO A 228 -24.95 0.91 -19.23
C PRO A 228 -25.17 -0.56 -18.86
N ILE A 229 -26.08 -0.84 -17.92
CA ILE A 229 -26.24 -2.18 -17.35
C ILE A 229 -26.90 -3.11 -18.37
N ALA A 230 -28.11 -2.76 -18.83
CA ALA A 230 -28.85 -3.60 -19.79
C ALA A 230 -28.11 -3.74 -21.12
N VAL A 231 -27.52 -2.63 -21.62
CA VAL A 231 -26.79 -2.64 -22.91
C VAL A 231 -25.49 -3.44 -22.80
N ALA A 232 -24.81 -3.44 -21.64
CA ALA A 232 -23.62 -4.27 -21.48
C ALA A 232 -23.96 -5.77 -21.47
N GLU A 233 -25.10 -6.16 -20.88
CA GLU A 233 -25.58 -7.55 -20.91
C GLU A 233 -25.90 -7.99 -22.34
N GLU A 234 -26.63 -7.18 -23.11
CA GLU A 234 -26.96 -7.44 -24.52
C GLU A 234 -25.69 -7.56 -25.39
N LEU A 235 -24.82 -6.54 -25.37
CA LEU A 235 -23.64 -6.47 -26.22
C LEU A 235 -22.56 -7.52 -25.90
N ILE A 236 -22.54 -8.06 -24.69
CA ILE A 236 -21.64 -9.15 -24.30
C ILE A 236 -22.27 -10.50 -24.61
N GLY A 237 -23.58 -10.65 -24.34
CA GLY A 237 -24.35 -11.87 -24.64
C GLY A 237 -24.25 -12.26 -26.11
N ASP A 238 -24.48 -11.31 -27.02
CA ASP A 238 -24.48 -11.53 -28.47
C ASP A 238 -23.12 -12.00 -29.03
N ARG A 239 -22.01 -11.79 -28.31
CA ARG A 239 -20.65 -12.19 -28.75
C ARG A 239 -20.15 -13.49 -28.15
N LEU A 240 -20.81 -14.03 -27.12
CA LEU A 240 -20.46 -15.34 -26.58
C LEU A 240 -20.98 -16.48 -27.48
N ASP A 241 -21.95 -16.20 -28.35
CA ASP A 241 -22.49 -17.16 -29.32
C ASP A 241 -21.65 -17.25 -30.63
N GLU A 242 -20.67 -16.36 -30.83
CA GLU A 242 -19.88 -16.28 -32.09
C GLU A 242 -18.37 -16.61 -31.95
N GLN A 243 -17.88 -17.08 -30.81
CA GLN A 243 -16.45 -17.46 -30.66
C GLN A 243 -16.23 -18.94 -30.32
N PRO A 244 -15.39 -19.68 -31.07
CA PRO A 244 -14.90 -20.98 -30.60
C PRO A 244 -14.01 -20.76 -29.38
N ALA A 245 -14.28 -21.53 -28.32
CA ALA A 245 -13.64 -21.44 -27.01
C ALA A 245 -12.11 -21.30 -27.07
N GLN A 246 -11.61 -20.08 -26.89
CA GLN A 246 -10.22 -19.85 -26.52
C GLN A 246 -10.11 -19.88 -24.99
N ASN A 247 -9.26 -20.78 -24.50
CA ASN A 247 -8.97 -21.04 -23.09
C ASN A 247 -8.54 -19.76 -22.34
N HIS A 248 -9.51 -19.02 -21.80
CA HIS A 248 -9.28 -18.20 -20.62
C HIS A 248 -9.23 -19.13 -19.39
N PRO A 249 -8.16 -19.10 -18.57
CA PRO A 249 -8.16 -19.86 -17.32
C PRO A 249 -9.26 -19.31 -16.41
N GLN A 250 -10.35 -20.07 -16.30
CA GLN A 250 -11.40 -19.87 -15.30
C GLN A 250 -10.76 -19.86 -13.91
N LYS A 251 -10.71 -18.68 -13.26
CA LYS A 251 -10.53 -18.64 -11.81
C LYS A 251 -11.83 -19.07 -11.17
N LYS A 252 -11.88 -20.32 -10.72
CA LYS A 252 -12.90 -20.83 -9.80
C LYS A 252 -13.00 -19.88 -8.61
N GLY A 253 -14.15 -19.24 -8.47
CA GLY A 253 -14.55 -18.58 -7.24
C GLY A 253 -14.65 -19.61 -6.13
N PHE A 254 -13.94 -19.35 -5.02
CA PHE A 254 -14.25 -19.98 -3.75
C PHE A 254 -15.47 -19.25 -3.17
N MET A 255 -16.67 -19.72 -3.55
CA MET A 255 -17.89 -19.51 -2.78
C MET A 255 -18.12 -20.80 -1.99
N ARG A 256 -18.04 -20.73 -0.67
CA ARG A 256 -18.64 -21.73 0.21
C ARG A 256 -19.75 -21.03 0.98
N GLY A 257 -20.99 -21.30 0.57
CA GLY A 257 -22.18 -20.90 1.29
C GLY A 257 -22.29 -21.64 2.62
N GLY A 258 -22.74 -20.92 3.64
CA GLY A 258 -23.33 -21.44 4.85
C GLY A 258 -24.66 -20.72 5.05
N GLU A 259 -25.71 -21.50 5.27
CA GLU A 259 -27.12 -21.11 5.23
C GLU A 259 -27.52 -20.04 6.24
N ALA A 260 -28.60 -19.35 5.89
CA ALA A 260 -29.25 -18.32 6.67
C ALA A 260 -29.92 -18.86 7.94
N THR A 261 -29.68 -18.17 9.05
CA THR A 261 -30.68 -18.03 10.13
C THR A 261 -30.90 -16.55 10.42
N SER A 262 -32.16 -16.17 10.53
CA SER A 262 -32.66 -14.80 10.53
C SER A 262 -32.67 -14.13 11.91
N ARG A 263 -32.34 -12.83 11.90
CA ARG A 263 -32.81 -11.74 12.79
C ARG A 263 -32.52 -11.80 14.30
N ALA A 264 -31.59 -10.92 14.74
CA ALA A 264 -31.87 -9.89 15.77
C ALA A 264 -30.81 -8.77 15.70
N LYS A 265 -31.26 -7.52 15.84
CA LYS A 265 -30.47 -6.28 15.91
C LYS A 265 -29.64 -6.23 17.20
N ALA A 266 -28.38 -5.80 17.11
CA ALA A 266 -27.73 -4.85 18.02
C ALA A 266 -26.31 -4.54 17.53
N ASP A 267 -25.90 -3.28 17.65
CA ASP A 267 -24.53 -2.79 17.48
C ASP A 267 -23.51 -3.70 18.17
N SER A 268 -22.60 -4.29 17.39
CA SER A 268 -21.34 -4.82 17.92
C SER A 268 -20.21 -4.47 16.94
N ARG A 269 -19.80 -3.19 16.99
CA ARG A 269 -18.41 -2.86 16.63
C ARG A 269 -17.52 -3.64 17.58
N GLU A 270 -16.82 -4.63 17.06
CA GLU A 270 -15.79 -5.34 17.80
C GLU A 270 -14.80 -4.33 18.38
N ASN A 271 -14.59 -4.45 19.69
CA ASN A 271 -13.78 -3.57 20.50
C ASN A 271 -12.30 -3.65 20.02
N PRO A 272 -11.57 -2.53 19.88
CA PRO A 272 -10.15 -2.53 19.45
C PRO A 272 -9.21 -3.37 20.34
N SER A 273 -9.64 -3.77 21.53
CA SER A 273 -8.90 -4.69 22.40
C SER A 273 -8.79 -6.13 21.86
N VAL A 274 -9.65 -6.56 20.94
CA VAL A 274 -9.60 -7.91 20.35
C VAL A 274 -8.48 -8.04 19.30
N LEU A 275 -8.06 -6.93 18.69
CA LEU A 275 -6.88 -6.90 17.81
C LEU A 275 -5.56 -6.94 18.59
N ALA A 276 -5.54 -6.41 19.82
CA ALA A 276 -4.41 -6.56 20.73
C ALA A 276 -4.21 -8.03 21.15
N GLN A 277 -5.30 -8.79 21.34
CA GLN A 277 -5.21 -10.24 21.63
C GLN A 277 -4.70 -11.06 20.44
N LYS A 278 -5.06 -10.72 19.19
CA LYS A 278 -4.52 -11.42 18.00
C LYS A 278 -3.05 -11.08 17.71
N GLY A 279 -2.58 -9.89 18.08
CA GLY A 279 -1.17 -9.55 18.10
C GLY A 279 -0.39 -10.28 19.20
N ALA A 280 -1.04 -10.57 20.34
CA ALA A 280 -0.44 -11.33 21.45
C ALA A 280 -0.26 -12.82 21.13
N VAL A 281 -1.09 -13.43 20.26
CA VAL A 281 -0.95 -14.85 19.86
C VAL A 281 0.30 -15.09 18.99
N VAL A 282 0.87 -14.06 18.36
CA VAL A 282 2.19 -14.16 17.69
C VAL A 282 3.34 -14.01 18.70
N PHE A 283 3.06 -13.61 19.94
CA PHE A 283 4.05 -13.20 20.94
C PHE A 283 4.33 -14.23 22.05
N GLU A 284 3.61 -15.35 22.09
CA GLU A 284 3.81 -16.41 23.10
C GLU A 284 5.13 -17.20 22.97
N ARG A 285 6.03 -16.82 22.06
CA ARG A 285 7.31 -17.55 21.83
C ARG A 285 8.59 -16.77 22.01
N THR A 286 8.56 -15.54 22.52
CA THR A 286 9.78 -14.86 22.96
C THR A 286 9.84 -14.84 24.47
N GLN A 287 10.39 -15.93 25.01
CA GLN A 287 10.87 -16.01 26.38
C GLN A 287 11.68 -14.74 26.72
N THR A 288 11.53 -14.30 27.97
CA THR A 288 12.17 -13.17 28.66
C THR A 288 13.71 -13.09 28.56
N ALA A 289 14.37 -14.03 27.88
CA ALA A 289 15.78 -14.01 27.51
C ALA A 289 16.10 -13.18 26.24
N GLY A 290 15.13 -12.47 25.65
CA GLY A 290 15.22 -11.95 24.27
C GLY A 290 15.54 -10.47 24.07
N LEU A 291 15.83 -9.66 25.11
CA LEU A 291 15.95 -8.19 24.99
C LEU A 291 17.33 -7.60 25.29
N GLU A 292 18.35 -8.42 25.51
CA GLU A 292 19.73 -7.94 25.75
C GLU A 292 20.25 -7.04 24.61
N TRP A 293 19.76 -7.24 23.38
CA TRP A 293 20.09 -6.42 22.22
C TRP A 293 19.72 -4.95 22.37
N LEU A 294 18.77 -4.60 23.24
CA LEU A 294 18.41 -3.20 23.51
C LEU A 294 19.63 -2.40 23.96
N ASP A 295 20.59 -3.03 24.62
CA ASP A 295 21.77 -2.35 25.15
C ASP A 295 22.95 -2.28 24.17
N TYR A 296 22.96 -3.11 23.12
CA TYR A 296 24.04 -3.18 22.14
C TYR A 296 23.72 -2.58 20.76
N VAL A 297 22.45 -2.29 20.46
CA VAL A 297 22.08 -1.61 19.20
C VAL A 297 22.28 -0.09 19.36
N PRO A 298 23.21 0.53 18.62
CA PRO A 298 23.72 1.88 18.90
C PRO A 298 22.70 3.01 18.65
N SER A 299 21.65 2.77 17.87
CA SER A 299 20.67 3.80 17.48
C SER A 299 19.37 3.76 18.29
N ILE A 300 19.23 2.88 19.28
CA ILE A 300 18.02 2.80 20.11
C ILE A 300 18.04 3.93 21.14
N SER A 301 16.98 4.74 21.12
CA SER A 301 16.75 5.84 22.04
C SER A 301 16.37 5.34 23.43
N LYS A 302 16.59 6.19 24.45
CA LYS A 302 16.21 5.89 25.83
C LYS A 302 14.72 5.61 25.97
N GLU A 303 13.88 6.32 25.24
CA GLU A 303 12.41 6.18 25.23
C GLU A 303 11.98 4.82 24.66
N GLU A 304 12.60 4.37 23.57
CA GLU A 304 12.38 3.04 22.99
C GLU A 304 12.81 1.94 23.97
N LYS A 305 13.99 2.09 24.60
CA LYS A 305 14.45 1.12 25.61
C LYS A 305 13.49 1.03 26.78
N GLN A 306 13.01 2.18 27.28
CA GLN A 306 12.10 2.23 28.41
C GLN A 306 10.76 1.58 28.09
N VAL A 307 10.16 1.89 26.93
CA VAL A 307 8.92 1.23 26.49
C VAL A 307 9.10 -0.29 26.36
N MET A 308 10.18 -0.73 25.72
CA MET A 308 10.44 -2.16 25.51
C MET A 308 10.70 -2.88 26.85
N LYS A 309 11.42 -2.27 27.79
CA LYS A 309 11.65 -2.85 29.12
C LYS A 309 10.36 -2.90 29.94
N SER A 310 9.58 -1.82 29.98
CA SER A 310 8.35 -1.80 30.77
C SER A 310 7.29 -2.79 30.27
N LEU A 311 7.15 -2.97 28.95
CA LEU A 311 6.21 -3.94 28.39
C LEU A 311 6.67 -5.39 28.53
N PHE A 312 7.92 -5.68 28.20
CA PHE A 312 8.37 -7.05 27.95
C PHE A 312 9.32 -7.61 29.02
N VAL A 313 9.86 -6.77 29.89
CA VAL A 313 10.67 -7.18 31.05
C VAL A 313 9.88 -7.01 32.34
N GLU A 314 9.24 -5.86 32.52
CA GLU A 314 8.45 -5.55 33.72
C GLU A 314 7.00 -6.04 33.62
N GLY A 315 6.53 -6.42 32.44
CA GLY A 315 5.20 -7.00 32.21
C GLY A 315 4.05 -6.01 32.39
N GLN A 316 4.30 -4.70 32.29
CA GLN A 316 3.26 -3.68 32.39
C GLN A 316 2.30 -3.75 31.21
N THR A 317 1.04 -3.37 31.43
CA THR A 317 0.06 -3.27 30.35
C THR A 317 0.37 -2.08 29.44
N PRO A 318 -0.02 -2.12 28.15
CA PRO A 318 0.10 -0.97 27.24
C PRO A 318 -0.49 0.32 27.80
N GLU A 319 -1.62 0.21 28.51
CA GLU A 319 -2.32 1.31 29.16
C GLU A 319 -1.48 1.94 30.29
N ASP A 320 -0.88 1.11 31.14
CA ASP A 320 -0.03 1.56 32.25
C ASP A 320 1.25 2.23 31.76
N VAL A 321 1.86 1.69 30.69
CA VAL A 321 3.04 2.31 30.07
C VAL A 321 2.69 3.65 29.42
N CYS A 322 1.53 3.75 28.77
CA CYS A 322 1.04 5.00 28.22
C CYS A 322 0.83 6.05 29.32
N ALA A 323 0.19 5.66 30.43
CA ALA A 323 -0.07 6.54 31.56
C ALA A 323 1.22 7.00 32.25
N SER A 324 2.15 6.08 32.54
CA SER A 324 3.41 6.37 33.25
C SER A 324 4.34 7.26 32.43
N LEU A 325 4.47 6.99 31.12
CA LEU A 325 5.33 7.77 30.22
C LEU A 325 4.63 9.01 29.65
N ARG A 326 3.35 9.23 29.96
CA ARG A 326 2.52 10.31 29.41
C ARG A 326 2.53 10.33 27.88
N ILE A 327 2.42 9.15 27.28
CA ILE A 327 2.38 8.95 25.82
C ILE A 327 1.03 8.37 25.39
N THR A 328 0.65 8.60 24.13
CA THR A 328 -0.56 8.00 23.54
C THR A 328 -0.27 6.57 23.06
N GLY A 329 -1.29 5.72 22.94
CA GLY A 329 -1.16 4.37 22.36
C GLY A 329 -0.43 4.35 21.00
N ASN A 330 -0.77 5.26 20.08
CA ASN A 330 -0.06 5.36 18.79
C ASN A 330 1.45 5.65 18.93
N LYS A 331 1.84 6.40 19.98
CA LYS A 331 3.25 6.72 20.24
C LYS A 331 3.97 5.53 20.88
N LEU A 332 3.27 4.78 21.73
CA LEU A 332 3.75 3.50 22.26
C LEU A 332 4.08 2.53 21.12
N GLU A 333 3.14 2.31 20.20
CA GLU A 333 3.33 1.45 19.02
C GLU A 333 4.52 1.91 18.17
N GLN A 334 4.60 3.22 17.86
CA GLN A 334 5.73 3.77 17.09
C GLN A 334 7.09 3.49 17.74
N LEU A 335 7.19 3.58 19.07
CA LEU A 335 8.44 3.31 19.80
C LEU A 335 8.79 1.82 19.75
N ILE A 336 7.81 0.92 19.91
CA ILE A 336 8.02 -0.53 19.77
C ILE A 336 8.52 -0.88 18.36
N PHE A 337 7.83 -0.41 17.32
CA PHE A 337 8.20 -0.68 15.93
C PHE A 337 9.57 -0.11 15.56
N SER A 338 9.87 1.10 16.03
CA SER A 338 11.17 1.72 15.79
C SER A 338 12.31 0.94 16.45
N ALA A 339 12.11 0.46 17.69
CA ALA A 339 13.09 -0.39 18.38
C ALA A 339 13.34 -1.71 17.62
N GLN A 340 12.27 -2.40 17.23
CA GLN A 340 12.36 -3.67 16.48
C GLN A 340 13.03 -3.49 15.11
N ARG A 341 12.73 -2.39 14.41
CA ARG A 341 13.38 -2.09 13.12
C ARG A 341 14.88 -1.86 13.27
N LYS A 342 15.30 -1.10 14.28
CA LYS A 342 16.72 -0.85 14.55
C LYS A 342 17.47 -2.14 14.86
N PHE A 343 16.84 -3.07 15.58
CA PHE A 343 17.39 -4.40 15.80
C PHE A 343 17.56 -5.19 14.50
N ALA A 344 16.54 -5.21 13.65
CA ALA A 344 16.60 -5.91 12.36
C ALA A 344 17.72 -5.36 11.47
N LEU A 345 17.88 -4.03 11.41
CA LEU A 345 18.95 -3.38 10.65
C LEU A 345 20.34 -3.73 11.20
N ALA A 346 20.55 -3.63 12.52
CA ALA A 346 21.83 -3.98 13.14
C ALA A 346 22.21 -5.45 12.91
N ARG A 347 21.22 -6.35 12.85
CA ARG A 347 21.44 -7.76 12.54
C ARG A 347 21.83 -7.98 11.07
N LEU A 348 21.21 -7.27 10.13
CA LEU A 348 21.57 -7.32 8.71
C LEU A 348 23.00 -6.81 8.47
N ASP A 349 23.38 -5.69 9.10
CA ASP A 349 24.73 -5.15 9.01
C ASP A 349 25.78 -6.13 9.57
N SER A 350 25.49 -6.76 10.71
CA SER A 350 26.37 -7.79 11.30
C SER A 350 26.54 -9.01 10.38
N GLN A 351 25.47 -9.45 9.71
CA GLN A 351 25.53 -10.55 8.74
C GLN A 351 26.28 -10.17 7.46
N LEU A 352 26.08 -8.95 6.96
CA LEU A 352 26.80 -8.40 5.81
C LEU A 352 28.30 -8.31 6.09
N MET A 353 28.68 -7.79 7.26
CA MET A 353 30.07 -7.69 7.69
C MET A 353 30.73 -9.06 7.90
N LYS A 354 29.99 -10.06 8.39
CA LYS A 354 30.47 -11.46 8.44
C LYS A 354 30.72 -12.04 7.05
N ARG A 355 29.83 -11.81 6.08
CA ARG A 355 30.01 -12.26 4.70
C ARG A 355 31.21 -11.59 4.01
N LEU A 356 31.38 -10.29 4.20
CA LEU A 356 32.53 -9.54 3.65
C LEU A 356 33.86 -10.02 4.24
N ARG A 357 33.91 -10.33 5.54
CA ARG A 357 35.11 -10.93 6.17
C ARG A 357 35.43 -12.33 5.65
N MET A 358 34.41 -13.16 5.36
CA MET A 358 34.63 -14.48 4.77
C MET A 358 35.10 -14.42 3.31
N MET A 359 34.76 -13.35 2.58
CA MET A 359 35.23 -13.14 1.19
C MET A 359 36.63 -12.50 1.11
N GLY A 360 37.04 -11.72 2.12
CA GLY A 360 38.36 -11.09 2.19
C GLY A 360 39.51 -11.98 2.68
N GLY A 361 39.21 -13.19 3.18
CA GLY A 361 40.20 -14.14 3.72
C GLY A 361 40.86 -15.08 2.70
N LYS A 362 40.61 -14.89 1.40
CA LYS A 362 41.35 -15.56 0.32
C LYS A 362 42.23 -14.53 -0.39
N ARG A 363 43.40 -14.27 0.17
CA ARG A 363 44.55 -13.72 -0.56
C ARG A 363 45.80 -14.42 -0.12
#